data_AF-A0A438DRK6-F1
#
_entry.id   AF-A0A438DRK6-F1
#
_cell.length_a   1.000
_cell.length_b   1.000
_cell.length_c   1.000
_cell.angle_alpha   90.00
_cell.angle_beta   90.00
_cell.angle_gamma   90.00
#
_symmetry.space_group_name_H-M   'P 1'
#
loop_
_entity.id
_entity.type
_entity.pdbx_description
1 polymer ?
#
loop_
_entity_poly.entity_id
_entity_poly.type
_entity_poly.pdbx_seq_one_letter_code
_entity_poly.pdbx_strand_id
1 'polypeptide(L)'
;MWGWVPDLSPCFPTKFVWNSQVPFKVKSFVWLVAHKKVNTNDLLQLRRPYKALSPDICKLCMMQGESADHLFLHCSLSMELWHKLFELAKMDWVPLRSISDMMSINYKGFGTSKRGIVLWQNACIALIWVVWQERNVRIFEDKARNSENLWDSIHFLASLWAYCCVVFKGIPLNVLQIDWLAVCSFNGWSSQESLFVVFIV
;
A
#
# COMPACT_ATOMS: atom_id res chain seq x y z
N MET A 1 -36.37 21.92 -8.13
CA MET A 1 -35.30 22.54 -7.33
C MET A 1 -34.12 21.57 -7.35
N TRP A 2 -33.24 21.68 -8.34
CA TRP A 2 -32.09 20.79 -8.47
C TRP A 2 -30.96 21.35 -7.60
N GLY A 3 -30.79 20.76 -6.41
CA GLY A 3 -29.69 21.09 -5.53
C GLY A 3 -28.38 20.62 -6.15
N TRP A 4 -27.51 21.57 -6.46
CA TRP A 4 -26.10 21.30 -6.76
C TRP A 4 -25.46 20.67 -5.51
N VAL A 5 -25.22 19.37 -5.54
CA VAL A 5 -24.21 18.76 -4.66
C VAL A 5 -22.86 19.17 -5.26
N PRO A 6 -22.00 19.90 -4.54
CA PRO A 6 -20.64 20.09 -5.01
C PRO A 6 -20.02 18.71 -5.12
N ASP A 7 -19.46 18.36 -6.28
CA ASP A 7 -18.63 17.17 -6.41
C ASP A 7 -17.61 17.19 -5.27
N LEU A 8 -17.81 16.33 -4.27
CA LEU A 8 -16.79 15.97 -3.30
C LEU A 8 -15.74 15.20 -4.11
N SER A 9 -14.88 15.95 -4.82
CA SER A 9 -13.62 15.43 -5.29
C SER A 9 -12.97 14.78 -4.06
N PRO A 10 -12.74 13.46 -4.05
CA PRO A 10 -12.13 12.81 -2.92
C PRO A 10 -10.83 13.56 -2.63
N CYS A 11 -10.67 14.07 -1.42
CA CYS A 11 -9.51 14.87 -1.05
C CYS A 11 -8.27 14.02 -1.31
N PHE A 12 -7.50 14.38 -2.35
CA PHE A 12 -6.34 13.61 -2.78
C PHE A 12 -5.34 13.55 -1.62
N PRO A 13 -4.85 12.36 -1.22
CA PRO A 13 -3.98 12.19 -0.05
C PRO A 13 -2.55 12.67 -0.34
N THR A 14 -2.41 13.99 -0.54
CA THR A 14 -1.18 14.68 -0.92
C THR A 14 -0.02 14.34 0.01
N LYS A 15 -0.28 14.33 1.32
CA LYS A 15 0.73 14.02 2.34
C LYS A 15 1.20 12.56 2.23
N PHE A 16 0.28 11.63 1.95
CA PHE A 16 0.61 10.21 1.80
C PHE A 16 1.50 9.96 0.58
N VAL A 17 1.27 10.64 -0.53
CA VAL A 17 2.06 10.42 -1.75
C VAL A 17 3.37 11.19 -1.71
N TRP A 18 3.34 12.49 -1.45
CA TRP A 18 4.49 13.36 -1.69
C TRP A 18 5.50 13.39 -0.53
N ASN A 19 5.05 13.21 0.72
CA ASN A 19 5.95 13.19 1.88
C ASN A 19 6.63 11.83 2.09
N SER A 20 6.19 10.78 1.37
CA SER A 20 6.77 9.44 1.44
C SER A 20 8.25 9.44 1.08
N GLN A 21 9.01 8.49 1.63
CA GLN A 21 10.46 8.41 1.46
C GLN A 21 10.81 7.28 0.49
N VAL A 22 10.15 7.29 -0.66
CA VAL A 22 10.24 6.27 -1.71
C VAL A 22 10.73 6.89 -3.03
N PRO A 23 11.24 6.09 -3.98
CA PRO A 23 11.68 6.60 -5.27
C PRO A 23 10.59 7.35 -6.03
N PHE A 24 10.97 8.41 -6.76
CA PHE A 24 10.02 9.27 -7.48
C PHE A 24 9.11 8.49 -8.44
N LYS A 25 9.65 7.50 -9.16
CA LYS A 25 8.88 6.59 -10.03
C LYS A 25 7.71 5.94 -9.30
N VAL A 26 7.91 5.53 -8.05
CA VAL A 26 6.89 4.90 -7.22
C VAL A 26 5.87 5.95 -6.76
N LYS A 27 6.31 7.16 -6.37
CA LYS A 27 5.39 8.27 -6.02
C LYS A 27 4.46 8.63 -7.18
N SER A 28 5.00 8.82 -8.38
CA SER A 28 4.20 9.10 -9.59
C SER A 28 3.21 7.99 -9.89
N PHE A 29 3.59 6.73 -9.64
CA PHE A 29 2.69 5.60 -9.78
C PHE A 29 1.56 5.60 -8.73
N VAL A 30 1.87 5.79 -7.45
CA VAL A 30 0.85 5.86 -6.39
C VAL A 30 -0.11 7.03 -6.63
N TRP A 31 0.39 8.15 -7.15
CA TRP A 31 -0.46 9.26 -7.61
C TRP A 31 -1.49 8.80 -8.66
N LEU A 32 -1.07 8.00 -9.65
CA LEU A 32 -1.99 7.41 -10.64
C LEU A 32 -3.00 6.46 -9.98
N VAL A 33 -2.57 5.66 -8.99
CA VAL A 33 -3.46 4.74 -8.25
C VAL A 33 -4.52 5.53 -7.48
N ALA A 34 -4.15 6.62 -6.80
CA ALA A 34 -5.07 7.46 -6.05
C ALA A 34 -6.15 8.09 -6.93
N HIS A 35 -5.78 8.46 -8.16
CA HIS A 35 -6.74 8.96 -9.15
C HIS A 35 -7.45 7.84 -9.93
N LYS A 36 -7.19 6.55 -9.63
CA LYS A 36 -7.69 5.39 -10.38
C LYS A 36 -7.41 5.52 -11.87
N LYS A 37 -6.23 6.03 -12.25
CA LYS A 37 -5.78 6.28 -13.63
C LYS A 37 -4.70 5.30 -14.12
N VAL A 38 -4.43 4.24 -13.35
CA VAL A 38 -3.53 3.16 -13.74
C VAL A 38 -4.09 2.37 -14.93
N ASN A 39 -3.23 1.72 -15.70
CA ASN A 39 -3.66 0.93 -16.88
C ASN A 39 -4.22 -0.44 -16.45
N THR A 40 -5.28 -0.42 -15.65
CA THR A 40 -6.12 -1.60 -15.39
C THR A 40 -6.92 -1.96 -16.64
N ASN A 41 -7.34 -3.22 -16.77
CA ASN A 41 -8.01 -3.72 -17.96
C ASN A 41 -9.30 -2.96 -18.28
N ASP A 42 -10.06 -2.56 -17.27
CA ASP A 42 -11.24 -1.68 -17.39
C ASP A 42 -10.94 -0.36 -18.14
N LEU A 43 -9.82 0.29 -17.80
CA LEU A 43 -9.39 1.53 -18.44
C LEU A 43 -8.72 1.32 -19.79
N LEU A 44 -8.05 0.18 -19.98
CA LEU A 44 -7.51 -0.20 -21.28
C LEU A 44 -8.63 -0.51 -22.27
N GLN A 45 -9.71 -1.15 -21.83
CA GLN A 45 -10.92 -1.35 -22.63
C GLN A 45 -11.56 -0.01 -23.03
N LEU A 46 -11.73 0.90 -22.06
CA LEU A 46 -12.30 2.23 -22.34
C LEU A 46 -11.45 3.04 -23.34
N ARG A 47 -10.12 2.97 -23.24
CA ARG A 47 -9.20 3.74 -24.10
C ARG A 47 -8.90 3.06 -25.44
N ARG A 48 -8.89 1.73 -25.50
CA ARG A 48 -8.49 0.92 -26.67
C ARG A 48 -9.30 -0.38 -26.75
N PRO A 49 -10.58 -0.30 -27.16
CA PRO A 49 -11.49 -1.45 -27.17
C PRO A 49 -10.97 -2.65 -27.96
N TYR A 50 -10.24 -2.39 -29.05
CA TYR A 50 -9.69 -3.40 -29.96
C TYR A 50 -8.38 -4.06 -29.48
N LYS A 51 -7.76 -3.58 -28.38
CA LYS A 51 -6.56 -4.20 -27.77
C LYS A 51 -6.87 -4.98 -26.49
N ALA A 52 -8.12 -5.00 -26.06
CA ALA A 52 -8.53 -5.76 -24.90
C ALA A 52 -8.49 -7.26 -25.21
N LEU A 53 -7.40 -7.93 -24.79
CA LEU A 53 -7.34 -9.37 -24.72
C LEU A 53 -8.30 -9.83 -23.62
N SER A 54 -9.46 -10.39 -24.02
CA SER A 54 -10.37 -11.30 -23.30
C SER A 54 -10.06 -11.68 -21.82
N PRO A 55 -11.11 -11.90 -20.99
CA PRO A 55 -12.14 -10.96 -20.53
C PRO A 55 -11.55 -10.04 -19.45
N ASP A 56 -12.34 -9.13 -18.88
CA ASP A 56 -11.99 -8.21 -17.76
C ASP A 56 -11.41 -8.87 -16.50
N ILE A 57 -11.12 -10.16 -16.50
CA ILE A 57 -10.70 -10.93 -15.34
C ILE A 57 -9.34 -10.45 -14.83
N CYS A 58 -9.29 -10.16 -13.53
CA CYS A 58 -8.09 -9.86 -12.77
C CYS A 58 -7.08 -11.01 -12.87
N LYS A 59 -5.88 -10.74 -13.38
CA LYS A 59 -4.83 -11.76 -13.58
C LYS A 59 -4.18 -12.24 -12.28
N LEU A 60 -4.49 -11.60 -11.16
CA LEU A 60 -4.04 -12.04 -9.84
C LEU A 60 -4.93 -13.15 -9.28
N CYS A 61 -6.25 -12.95 -9.26
CA CYS A 61 -7.20 -13.90 -8.66
C CYS A 61 -7.91 -14.81 -9.67
N MET A 62 -7.95 -14.43 -10.95
CA MET A 62 -8.65 -15.15 -12.03
C MET A 62 -10.17 -15.37 -11.80
N MET A 63 -10.79 -14.62 -10.88
CA MET A 63 -12.19 -14.81 -10.46
C MET A 63 -13.13 -13.64 -10.77
N GLN A 64 -12.66 -12.39 -10.60
CA GLN A 64 -13.49 -11.18 -10.75
C GLN A 64 -12.89 -10.21 -11.77
N GLY A 65 -13.68 -9.21 -12.17
CA GLY A 65 -13.23 -8.12 -13.02
C GLY A 65 -12.10 -7.28 -12.40
N GLU A 66 -11.15 -6.84 -13.21
CA GLU A 66 -10.02 -6.01 -12.81
C GLU A 66 -10.42 -4.53 -12.82
N SER A 67 -10.60 -3.98 -11.63
CA SER A 67 -10.65 -2.54 -11.38
C SER A 67 -9.49 -2.14 -10.46
N ALA A 68 -9.18 -0.85 -10.34
CA ALA A 68 -8.15 -0.40 -9.39
C ALA A 68 -8.46 -0.83 -7.94
N ASP A 69 -9.71 -0.69 -7.50
CA ASP A 69 -10.10 -1.08 -6.14
C ASP A 69 -10.04 -2.60 -5.94
N HIS A 70 -10.47 -3.38 -6.94
CA HIS A 70 -10.33 -4.83 -6.87
C HIS A 70 -8.85 -5.22 -6.83
N LEU A 71 -8.04 -4.71 -7.77
CA LEU A 71 -6.63 -5.06 -7.88
C LEU A 71 -5.86 -4.79 -6.59
N PHE A 72 -6.08 -3.65 -5.94
CA PHE A 72 -5.28 -3.25 -4.77
C PHE A 72 -5.90 -3.59 -3.42
N LEU A 73 -7.21 -3.85 -3.31
CA LEU A 73 -7.87 -4.13 -2.02
C LEU A 73 -8.66 -5.44 -2.01
N HIS A 74 -9.52 -5.68 -3.00
CA HIS A 74 -10.51 -6.78 -2.94
C HIS A 74 -10.07 -8.08 -3.59
N CYS A 75 -8.97 -8.06 -4.35
CA CYS A 75 -8.36 -9.24 -4.93
C CYS A 75 -7.86 -10.15 -3.79
N SER A 76 -8.16 -11.44 -3.84
CA SER A 76 -7.78 -12.42 -2.81
C SER A 76 -6.31 -12.34 -2.42
N LEU A 77 -5.41 -12.26 -3.41
CA LEU A 77 -3.98 -12.10 -3.18
C LEU A 77 -3.63 -10.78 -2.47
N SER A 78 -4.19 -9.67 -2.92
CA SER A 78 -3.93 -8.35 -2.33
C SER A 78 -4.49 -8.26 -0.91
N MET A 79 -5.67 -8.83 -0.68
CA MET A 79 -6.32 -8.91 0.62
C MET A 79 -5.46 -9.71 1.60
N GLU A 80 -4.90 -10.85 1.20
CA GLU A 80 -3.97 -11.63 2.02
C GLU A 80 -2.74 -10.81 2.43
N LEU A 81 -2.13 -10.08 1.48
CA LEU A 81 -0.95 -9.24 1.75
C LEU A 81 -1.26 -8.08 2.71
N TRP A 82 -2.44 -7.47 2.58
CA TRP A 82 -2.89 -6.45 3.51
C TRP A 82 -3.15 -7.02 4.91
N HIS A 83 -3.81 -8.17 5.02
CA HIS A 83 -4.01 -8.83 6.31
C HIS A 83 -2.66 -9.12 7.00
N LYS A 84 -1.67 -9.64 6.28
CA LYS A 84 -0.31 -9.84 6.82
C LYS A 84 0.32 -8.53 7.33
N LEU A 85 0.14 -7.43 6.60
CA LEU A 85 0.65 -6.12 7.02
C LEU A 85 -0.02 -5.60 8.29
N PHE A 86 -1.33 -5.73 8.38
CA PHE A 86 -2.09 -5.28 9.56
C PHE A 86 -1.87 -6.18 10.77
N GLU A 87 -1.73 -7.50 10.57
CA GLU A 87 -1.35 -8.45 11.60
C GLU A 87 0.04 -8.13 12.19
N LEU A 88 1.02 -7.81 11.33
CA LEU A 88 2.34 -7.35 11.78
C LEU A 88 2.26 -6.06 12.61
N ALA A 89 1.32 -5.17 12.27
CA ALA A 89 1.04 -3.96 13.03
C ALA A 89 0.16 -4.18 14.27
N LYS A 90 -0.28 -5.43 14.54
CA LYS A 90 -1.21 -5.79 15.63
C LYS A 90 -2.52 -5.00 15.56
N MET A 91 -3.05 -4.82 14.35
CA MET A 91 -4.28 -4.10 14.07
C MET A 91 -5.30 -4.98 13.34
N ASP A 92 -6.56 -4.88 13.73
CA ASP A 92 -7.65 -5.46 12.95
C ASP A 92 -7.92 -4.61 11.71
N TRP A 93 -8.09 -5.26 10.56
CA TRP A 93 -8.34 -4.59 9.29
C TRP A 93 -9.53 -5.15 8.55
N VAL A 94 -10.32 -4.23 8.01
CA VAL A 94 -11.42 -4.51 7.10
C VAL A 94 -11.17 -3.75 5.80
N PRO A 95 -11.21 -4.41 4.63
CA PRO A 95 -11.03 -3.75 3.35
C PRO A 95 -12.02 -2.61 3.15
N LEU A 96 -11.51 -1.43 2.80
CA LEU A 96 -12.33 -0.28 2.43
C LEU A 96 -12.85 -0.43 1.01
N ARG A 97 -13.88 0.34 0.67
CA ARG A 97 -14.47 0.32 -0.68
C ARG A 97 -13.51 0.83 -1.75
N SER A 98 -12.67 1.82 -1.42
CA SER A 98 -11.83 2.55 -2.37
C SER A 98 -10.36 2.57 -1.95
N ILE A 99 -9.45 2.34 -2.88
CA ILE A 99 -8.00 2.46 -2.63
C ILE A 99 -7.62 3.91 -2.27
N SER A 100 -8.35 4.89 -2.78
CA SER A 100 -8.15 6.29 -2.39
C SER A 100 -8.46 6.51 -0.91
N ASP A 101 -9.53 5.91 -0.38
CA ASP A 101 -9.90 6.05 1.03
C ASP A 101 -8.84 5.39 1.92
N MET A 102 -8.33 4.23 1.48
CA MET A 102 -7.22 3.54 2.15
C MET A 102 -5.97 4.41 2.30
N MET A 103 -5.66 5.23 1.29
CA MET A 103 -4.52 6.15 1.33
C MET A 103 -4.81 7.45 2.10
N SER A 104 -6.08 7.81 2.28
CA SER A 104 -6.50 9.02 2.99
C SER A 104 -6.63 8.81 4.50
N ILE A 105 -6.94 7.60 4.96
CA ILE A 105 -7.01 7.29 6.39
C ILE A 105 -5.61 7.27 6.99
N ASN A 106 -5.44 8.01 8.09
CA ASN A 106 -4.18 8.10 8.82
C ASN A 106 -4.04 6.94 9.83
N TYR A 107 -3.81 5.73 9.31
CA TYR A 107 -3.50 4.57 10.14
C TYR A 107 -2.17 4.76 10.89
N LYS A 108 -2.16 4.40 12.18
CA LYS A 108 -0.98 4.49 13.06
C LYS A 108 -0.32 3.12 13.25
N GLY A 109 -0.10 2.38 12.17
CA GLY A 109 0.26 0.96 12.22
C GLY A 109 1.46 0.61 13.09
N PHE A 110 2.54 1.38 12.99
CA PHE A 110 3.73 1.18 13.83
C PHE A 110 3.88 2.28 14.90
N GLY A 111 2.75 2.78 15.41
CA GLY A 111 2.68 3.83 16.42
C GLY A 111 2.71 5.27 15.86
N THR A 112 2.77 6.25 16.76
CA THR A 112 2.77 7.69 16.44
C THR A 112 4.16 8.29 16.27
N SER A 113 5.22 7.49 16.47
CA SER A 113 6.59 7.97 16.30
C SER A 113 6.84 8.35 14.83
N LYS A 114 7.76 9.29 14.59
CA LYS A 114 8.14 9.67 13.21
C LYS A 114 8.60 8.45 12.40
N ARG A 115 9.33 7.53 13.04
CA ARG A 115 9.76 6.26 12.46
C ARG A 115 8.56 5.38 12.10
N GLY A 116 7.62 5.21 13.04
CA GLY A 116 6.39 4.43 12.83
C GLY A 116 5.57 4.93 11.65
N ILE A 117 5.34 6.24 11.58
CA ILE A 117 4.58 6.87 10.50
C ILE A 117 5.27 6.65 9.14
N VAL A 118 6.58 6.87 9.04
CA VAL A 118 7.33 6.70 7.79
C VAL A 118 7.37 5.24 7.35
N LEU A 119 7.63 4.31 8.27
CA LEU A 119 7.71 2.88 7.93
C LEU A 119 6.37 2.33 7.50
N TRP A 120 5.29 2.71 8.19
CA TRP A 120 3.93 2.33 7.81
C TRP A 120 3.58 2.83 6.41
N GLN A 121 3.85 4.11 6.13
CA GLN A 121 3.64 4.70 4.82
C GLN A 121 4.45 3.98 3.72
N ASN A 122 5.72 3.67 3.99
CA ASN A 122 6.57 2.92 3.06
C ASN A 122 6.04 1.49 2.83
N ALA A 123 5.56 0.81 3.86
CA ALA A 123 5.00 -0.53 3.76
C ALA A 123 3.72 -0.56 2.91
N CYS A 124 2.79 0.37 3.14
CA CYS A 124 1.60 0.51 2.29
C CYS A 124 1.96 0.77 0.83
N ILE A 125 2.90 1.69 0.57
CA ILE A 125 3.33 2.00 -0.81
C ILE A 125 4.05 0.80 -1.45
N ALA A 126 4.86 0.07 -0.68
CA ALA A 126 5.56 -1.12 -1.16
C ALA A 126 4.58 -2.22 -1.56
N LEU A 127 3.52 -2.43 -0.77
CA LEU A 127 2.45 -3.38 -1.08
C LEU A 127 1.77 -3.02 -2.40
N ILE A 128 1.29 -1.78 -2.56
CA ILE A 128 0.62 -1.32 -3.79
C ILE A 128 1.57 -1.49 -4.99
N TRP A 129 2.86 -1.15 -4.82
CA TRP A 129 3.86 -1.31 -5.86
C TRP A 129 4.11 -2.76 -6.25
N VAL A 130 4.30 -3.66 -5.29
CA VAL A 130 4.58 -5.09 -5.52
C VAL A 130 3.39 -5.77 -6.19
N VAL A 131 2.17 -5.49 -5.75
CA VAL A 131 0.94 -6.00 -6.38
C VAL A 131 0.88 -5.60 -7.85
N TRP A 132 1.19 -4.34 -8.16
CA TRP A 132 1.23 -3.87 -9.55
C TRP A 132 2.32 -4.52 -10.38
N GLN A 133 3.52 -4.68 -9.84
CA GLN A 133 4.61 -5.38 -10.51
C GLN A 133 4.25 -6.84 -10.80
N GLU A 134 3.68 -7.55 -9.82
CA GLU A 134 3.24 -8.93 -9.98
C GLU A 134 2.19 -9.07 -11.08
N ARG A 135 1.18 -8.20 -11.08
CA ARG A 135 0.15 -8.19 -12.12
C ARG A 135 0.77 -8.01 -13.51
N ASN A 136 1.76 -7.13 -13.66
CA ASN A 136 2.43 -6.93 -14.95
C ASN A 136 3.27 -8.14 -15.35
N VAL A 137 4.03 -8.74 -14.43
CA VAL A 137 4.84 -9.94 -14.72
C VAL A 137 3.94 -11.10 -15.16
N ARG A 138 2.79 -11.32 -14.51
CA ARG A 138 1.83 -12.35 -14.93
C ARG A 138 1.26 -12.12 -16.33
N ILE A 139 1.13 -10.86 -16.76
CA ILE A 139 0.60 -10.53 -18.09
C ILE A 139 1.65 -10.66 -19.18
N PHE A 140 2.88 -10.24 -18.91
CA PHE A 140 3.92 -10.13 -19.93
C PHE A 140 4.87 -11.33 -19.97
N GLU A 141 5.05 -12.03 -18.85
CA GLU A 141 5.99 -13.15 -18.71
C GLU A 141 5.33 -14.47 -18.32
N ASP A 142 4.03 -14.48 -18.02
CA ASP A 142 3.26 -15.67 -17.59
C ASP A 142 3.89 -16.42 -16.40
N LYS A 143 4.57 -15.67 -15.51
CA LYS A 143 5.15 -16.18 -14.26
C LYS A 143 4.33 -15.67 -13.08
N ALA A 144 4.04 -16.57 -12.14
CA ALA A 144 3.36 -16.23 -10.90
C ALA A 144 4.24 -16.55 -9.69
N ARG A 145 4.39 -15.57 -8.79
CA ARG A 145 4.98 -15.77 -7.46
C ARG A 145 3.88 -16.08 -6.44
N ASN A 146 4.22 -16.85 -5.41
CA ASN A 146 3.34 -17.11 -4.27
C ASN A 146 3.26 -15.87 -3.36
N SER A 147 2.29 -15.86 -2.43
CA SER A 147 2.07 -14.73 -1.54
C SER A 147 3.24 -14.48 -0.57
N GLU A 148 3.99 -15.51 -0.19
CA GLU A 148 5.18 -15.41 0.65
C GLU A 148 6.31 -14.63 -0.03
N ASN A 149 6.67 -14.98 -1.27
CA ASN A 149 7.71 -14.26 -2.01
C ASN A 149 7.32 -12.79 -2.28
N LEU A 150 6.02 -12.52 -2.44
CA LEU A 150 5.51 -11.16 -2.57
C LEU A 150 5.62 -10.40 -1.25
N TRP A 151 5.27 -11.04 -0.15
CA TRP A 151 5.43 -10.49 1.19
C TRP A 151 6.89 -10.14 1.50
N ASP A 152 7.82 -11.04 1.20
CA ASP A 152 9.26 -10.80 1.37
C ASP A 152 9.74 -9.60 0.54
N SER A 153 9.22 -9.47 -0.70
CA SER A 153 9.51 -8.32 -1.55
C SER A 153 8.99 -7.00 -0.93
N ILE A 154 7.79 -7.02 -0.35
CA ILE A 154 7.21 -5.86 0.34
C ILE A 154 8.05 -5.49 1.56
N HIS A 155 8.36 -6.48 2.39
CA HIS A 155 9.15 -6.30 3.60
C HIS A 155 10.54 -5.75 3.27
N PHE A 156 11.19 -6.30 2.26
CA PHE A 156 12.48 -5.82 1.78
C PHE A 156 12.42 -4.37 1.28
N LEU A 157 11.47 -4.05 0.39
CA LEU A 157 11.36 -2.70 -0.19
C LEU A 157 11.04 -1.64 0.85
N ALA A 158 10.10 -1.91 1.76
CA ALA A 158 9.73 -0.99 2.82
C ALA A 158 10.92 -0.74 3.77
N SER A 159 11.66 -1.79 4.14
CA SER A 159 12.88 -1.69 4.95
C SER A 159 13.98 -0.91 4.24
N LEU A 160 14.18 -1.15 2.94
CA LEU A 160 15.18 -0.45 2.13
C LEU A 160 14.85 1.04 2.00
N TRP A 161 13.60 1.39 1.75
CA TRP A 161 13.16 2.79 1.68
C TRP A 161 13.24 3.48 3.04
N ALA A 162 12.95 2.76 4.13
CA ALA A 162 13.15 3.28 5.48
C ALA A 162 14.64 3.52 5.77
N TYR A 163 15.53 2.59 5.41
CA TYR A 163 16.98 2.72 5.57
C TYR A 163 17.53 3.96 4.83
N CYS A 164 17.05 4.23 3.62
CA CYS A 164 17.44 5.41 2.85
C CYS A 164 16.87 6.73 3.41
N CYS A 165 15.95 6.68 4.38
CA CYS A 165 15.36 7.85 4.99
C CYS A 165 16.21 8.41 6.13
N VAL A 166 16.31 9.74 6.21
CA VAL A 166 17.00 10.45 7.29
C VAL A 166 16.46 10.11 8.69
N VAL A 167 15.19 9.71 8.79
CA VAL A 167 14.51 9.34 10.06
C VAL A 167 15.09 8.06 10.69
N PHE A 168 15.70 7.19 9.87
CA PHE A 168 16.33 5.94 10.31
C PHE A 168 17.86 6.01 10.27
N LYS A 169 18.44 7.22 10.20
CA LYS A 169 19.89 7.40 10.20
C LYS A 169 20.53 6.68 11.40
N GLY A 170 21.52 5.82 11.11
CA GLY A 170 22.26 5.04 12.11
C GLY A 170 21.67 3.66 12.41
N ILE A 171 20.50 3.31 11.85
CA ILE A 171 19.92 1.98 11.98
C ILE A 171 20.36 1.13 10.76
N PRO A 172 21.03 -0.01 10.97
CA PRO A 172 21.45 -0.85 9.86
C PRO A 172 20.26 -1.59 9.24
N LEU A 173 20.35 -1.88 7.94
CA LEU A 173 19.24 -2.48 7.17
C LEU A 173 18.82 -3.86 7.70
N ASN A 174 19.77 -4.67 8.18
CA ASN A 174 19.46 -5.99 8.74
C ASN A 174 18.56 -5.89 9.99
N VAL A 175 18.73 -4.86 10.83
CA VAL A 175 17.87 -4.61 11.99
C VAL A 175 16.46 -4.21 11.55
N LEU A 176 16.34 -3.39 10.50
CA LEU A 176 15.05 -3.07 9.88
C LEU A 176 14.37 -4.29 9.26
N GLN A 177 15.12 -5.29 8.82
CA GLN A 177 14.55 -6.52 8.26
C GLN A 177 14.11 -7.54 9.32
N ILE A 178 14.52 -7.38 10.57
CA ILE A 178 14.19 -8.33 11.65
C ILE A 178 12.87 -7.95 12.32
N ASP A 179 12.71 -6.70 12.76
CA ASP A 179 11.54 -6.32 13.56
C ASP A 179 11.19 -4.83 13.40
N TRP A 180 10.13 -4.57 12.63
CA TRP A 180 9.58 -3.23 12.42
C TRP A 180 9.01 -2.61 13.69
N LEU A 181 8.35 -3.42 14.54
CA LEU A 181 7.75 -2.92 15.78
C LEU A 181 8.83 -2.47 16.76
N ALA A 182 9.86 -3.30 16.96
CA ALA A 182 10.96 -2.95 17.85
C ALA A 182 11.66 -1.66 17.38
N VAL A 183 11.95 -1.54 16.08
CA VAL A 183 12.64 -0.36 15.54
C VAL A 183 11.82 0.92 15.67
N CYS A 184 10.50 0.83 15.49
CA CYS A 184 9.60 1.97 15.63
C CYS A 184 9.30 2.36 17.09
N SER A 185 9.44 1.39 18.01
CA SER A 185 9.25 1.55 19.46
C SER A 185 10.53 1.99 20.18
N PHE A 186 11.71 1.80 19.58
CA PHE A 186 13.00 2.17 20.16
C PHE A 186 13.21 3.70 20.12
N ASN A 187 12.55 4.39 21.05
CA ASN A 187 13.00 5.67 21.53
C ASN A 187 14.17 5.39 22.47
N GLY A 188 15.35 5.97 22.19
CA GLY A 188 16.51 5.86 23.08
C GLY A 188 16.09 6.13 24.52
N TRP A 189 16.58 5.31 25.44
CA TRP A 189 16.26 5.31 26.87
C TRP A 189 15.90 6.70 27.43
N SER A 190 14.62 6.87 27.75
CA SER A 190 14.17 7.70 28.86
C SER A 190 12.79 7.22 29.28
N SER A 191 12.79 6.44 30.36
CA SER A 191 11.78 6.16 31.37
C SER A 191 10.28 6.32 31.08
N GLN A 192 9.55 5.35 31.64
CA GLN A 192 8.12 5.22 31.90
C GLN A 192 7.24 4.60 30.80
N GLU A 193 6.89 3.34 31.10
CA GLU A 193 5.64 2.64 30.81
C GLU A 193 4.43 3.57 30.67
N SER A 194 3.58 3.31 29.66
CA SER A 194 2.11 3.34 29.81
C SER A 194 1.41 2.80 28.55
N LEU A 195 0.91 1.58 28.70
CA LEU A 195 -0.45 1.13 28.39
C LEU A 195 -1.09 1.45 27.02
N PHE A 196 -1.37 0.35 26.32
CA PHE A 196 -2.57 -0.01 25.55
C PHE A 196 -3.73 1.00 25.40
N VAL A 197 -4.28 0.96 24.18
CA VAL A 197 -5.61 1.39 23.71
C VAL A 197 -5.79 2.88 23.43
N VAL A 198 -5.97 3.25 22.14
CA VAL A 198 -7.11 4.08 21.73
C VAL A 198 -7.54 3.70 20.29
N PHE A 199 -8.83 3.36 20.21
CA PHE A 199 -9.65 3.04 19.04
C PHE A 199 -9.64 4.09 17.93
N ILE A 200 -9.90 3.62 16.70
CA ILE A 200 -10.35 4.43 15.57
C ILE A 200 -11.76 4.94 15.89
N VAL A 201 -11.95 6.26 15.87
CA VAL A 201 -13.23 6.96 15.61
C VAL A 201 -13.05 7.74 14.32
#